data_AF-A0AAI9T8Z8-F1
#
_entry.id   AF-A0AAI9T8Z8-F1
#
_cell.length_a   1.000
_cell.length_b   1.000
_cell.length_c   1.000
_cell.angle_alpha   90.00
_cell.angle_beta   90.00
_cell.angle_gamma   90.00
#
_symmetry.space_group_name_H-M   'P 1'
#
loop_
_entity.id
_entity.type
_entity.pdbx_description
1 polymer ?
#
loop_
_entity_poly.entity_id
_entity_poly.type
_entity_poly.pdbx_seq_one_letter_code
_entity_poly.pdbx_strand_id
1 'polypeptide(L)'
;MPFNTTTTHAQSTNCSISLPQGKPFPLNMTFALSNDTVDRAYEQIMPRYVIWEIHNTPQIYNTSENTSVPTSTFLGVDNPLLVFGQAEIDYDIPERDLVPRPEQIQRKLSRVTECVLSLCSRTYNVSVKNGNAKVEVSSPDFGETWFPNRWTSINYPRPANMTHSPEFQKSGLANWDICWKQWKGHSFPYQPFPYRQVRLSRSSRYPPAQIIESQGSAFCNVNSPAPDILQHIGGTIYNRFAISPHQIYWGRSSGISDFNSSDVFERAMRLGLEKMMNNIADSLTNLALRETRNKSNGTPHVSEVYVQVHWSWVALPAAVTILSSVLLIATALITKSQDRRLWKTSTLPVLYHGLDEDLLEDTEEYSTLSKMETTADSTNVGLELSDTNGRVLLQR
;
A
#
# COMPACT_ATOMS: atom_id res chain seq x y z
N MET A 1 -5.27 -0.39 41.82
CA MET A 1 -4.43 -0.30 43.04
C MET A 1 -4.53 1.14 43.51
N PRO A 2 -4.86 1.42 44.77
CA PRO A 2 -4.90 2.80 45.27
C PRO A 2 -3.48 3.39 45.24
N PHE A 3 -3.33 4.55 44.61
CA PHE A 3 -2.08 5.28 44.53
C PHE A 3 -1.74 5.91 45.88
N ASN A 4 -0.57 5.58 46.44
CA ASN A 4 -0.10 6.19 47.68
C ASN A 4 0.93 7.30 47.40
N THR A 5 0.55 8.57 47.64
CA THR A 5 1.43 9.73 47.48
C THR A 5 2.51 9.87 48.55
N THR A 6 2.43 9.10 49.65
CA THR A 6 3.41 9.20 50.74
C THR A 6 4.68 8.41 50.49
N THR A 7 4.71 7.57 49.45
CA THR A 7 5.86 6.74 49.11
C THR A 7 6.64 7.34 47.96
N THR A 8 7.95 7.48 48.12
CA THR A 8 8.86 7.97 47.08
C THR A 8 9.36 6.88 46.13
N HIS A 9 9.04 5.61 46.41
CA HIS A 9 9.41 4.47 45.57
C HIS A 9 8.32 4.13 44.55
N ALA A 10 8.72 3.52 43.44
CA ALA A 10 7.79 3.07 42.42
C ALA A 10 6.84 2.01 42.99
N GLN A 11 5.54 2.21 42.80
CA GLN A 11 4.50 1.24 43.13
C GLN A 11 4.10 0.52 41.84
N SER A 12 4.15 -0.80 41.85
CA SER A 12 3.72 -1.61 40.72
C SER A 12 2.64 -2.60 41.11
N THR A 13 1.75 -2.88 40.16
CA THR A 13 0.83 -4.01 40.24
C THR A 13 1.10 -4.93 39.08
N ASN A 14 1.19 -6.22 39.39
CA ASN A 14 1.52 -7.25 38.43
C ASN A 14 0.23 -7.97 38.04
N CYS A 15 -0.22 -7.73 36.82
CA CYS A 15 -1.23 -8.55 36.18
C CYS A 15 -0.57 -9.28 35.00
N SER A 16 -1.23 -10.29 34.45
CA SER A 16 -0.75 -10.91 33.20
C SER A 16 -1.90 -11.19 32.27
N ILE A 17 -1.63 -11.06 30.97
CA ILE A 17 -2.53 -11.52 29.91
C ILE A 17 -2.01 -12.89 29.50
N SER A 18 -2.83 -13.92 29.72
CA SER A 18 -2.53 -15.28 29.28
C SER A 18 -3.45 -15.67 28.13
N LEU A 19 -2.89 -16.39 27.18
CA LEU A 19 -3.60 -17.10 26.14
C LEU A 19 -3.60 -18.60 26.47
N PRO A 20 -4.42 -19.43 25.80
CA PRO A 20 -4.59 -20.84 26.16
C PRO A 20 -3.28 -21.64 26.23
N GLN A 21 -2.28 -21.24 25.44
CA GLN A 21 -0.96 -21.87 25.39
C GLN A 21 0.15 -20.81 25.36
N GLY A 22 1.36 -21.21 25.75
CA GLY A 22 2.59 -20.40 25.64
C GLY A 22 2.80 -19.38 26.76
N LYS A 23 3.68 -18.40 26.49
CA LYS A 23 4.14 -17.42 27.49
C LYS A 23 3.11 -16.30 27.71
N PRO A 24 2.69 -16.02 28.96
CA PRO A 24 1.83 -14.88 29.24
C PRO A 24 2.59 -13.56 29.11
N PHE A 25 1.88 -12.49 28.77
CA PHE A 25 2.42 -11.14 28.79
C PHE A 25 2.30 -10.52 30.19
N PRO A 26 3.39 -10.04 30.81
CA PRO A 26 3.32 -9.33 32.08
C PRO A 26 2.76 -7.92 31.86
N LEU A 27 1.54 -7.69 32.34
CA LEU A 27 0.90 -6.39 32.36
C LEU A 27 1.30 -5.65 33.65
N ASN A 28 2.50 -5.09 33.63
CA ASN A 28 3.01 -4.29 34.74
C ASN A 28 2.49 -2.85 34.59
N MET A 29 1.76 -2.39 35.59
CA MET A 29 1.45 -0.95 35.71
C MET A 29 2.35 -0.37 36.77
N THR A 30 2.95 0.78 36.48
CA THR A 30 3.87 1.47 37.37
C THR A 30 3.36 2.86 37.70
N PHE A 31 3.48 3.22 38.96
CA PHE A 31 3.39 4.58 39.45
C PHE A 31 4.75 4.97 39.99
N ALA A 32 5.36 6.05 39.49
CA ALA A 32 6.68 6.49 39.92
C ALA A 32 6.79 8.01 39.89
N LEU A 33 7.76 8.55 40.63
CA LEU A 33 8.21 9.92 40.42
C LEU A 33 8.96 10.00 39.09
N SER A 34 8.56 10.96 38.25
CA SER A 34 9.26 11.27 37.01
C SER A 34 10.63 11.85 37.32
N ASN A 35 11.66 11.30 36.67
CA ASN A 35 13.01 11.87 36.70
C ASN A 35 13.22 12.96 35.63
N ASP A 36 12.24 13.15 34.74
CA ASP A 36 12.40 13.85 33.45
C ASP A 36 11.78 15.25 33.46
N THR A 37 11.08 15.62 34.54
CA THR A 37 10.38 16.90 34.65
C THR A 37 11.07 17.82 35.68
N VAL A 38 11.22 19.09 35.32
CA VAL A 38 11.78 20.16 36.19
C VAL A 38 10.99 20.28 37.51
N ASP A 39 9.70 19.96 37.46
CA ASP A 39 8.85 19.74 38.63
C ASP A 39 8.72 18.24 38.91
N ARG A 40 8.92 17.78 40.14
CA ARG A 40 8.79 16.39 40.58
C ARG A 40 7.38 15.83 40.36
N ALA A 41 7.03 15.48 39.13
CA ALA A 41 5.72 14.98 38.75
C ALA A 41 5.60 13.50 39.11
N TYR A 42 4.41 13.06 39.52
CA TYR A 42 4.10 11.63 39.58
C TYR A 42 3.60 11.19 38.22
N GLU A 43 4.00 10.00 37.81
CA GLU A 43 3.61 9.40 36.54
C GLU A 43 3.00 8.03 36.75
N GLN A 44 1.99 7.75 35.93
CA GLN A 44 1.43 6.43 35.77
C GLN A 44 1.56 5.98 34.32
N ILE A 45 2.10 4.77 34.13
CA ILE A 45 2.31 4.16 32.82
C ILE A 45 1.41 2.92 32.72
N MET A 46 0.59 2.88 31.67
CA MET A 46 -0.35 1.78 31.42
C MET A 46 -0.27 1.30 29.97
N PRO A 47 -0.15 -0.03 29.70
CA PRO A 47 -0.14 -0.55 28.33
C PRO A 47 -1.47 -0.34 27.61
N ARG A 48 -1.47 0.27 26.42
CA ARG A 48 -2.65 0.42 25.55
C ARG A 48 -2.72 -0.66 24.49
N TYR A 49 -1.58 -0.99 23.89
CA TYR A 49 -1.50 -2.02 22.88
C TYR A 49 -0.21 -2.78 23.02
N VAL A 50 -0.29 -4.11 22.87
CA VAL A 50 0.84 -5.01 23.04
C VAL A 50 0.86 -6.03 21.91
N ILE A 51 2.04 -6.25 21.33
CA ILE A 51 2.36 -7.48 20.58
C ILE A 51 3.53 -8.18 21.29
N TRP A 52 3.34 -9.44 21.66
CA TRP A 52 4.35 -10.22 22.39
C TRP A 52 4.53 -11.63 21.85
N GLU A 53 5.68 -12.23 22.15
CA GLU A 53 5.96 -13.63 21.84
C GLU A 53 5.15 -14.57 22.75
N ILE A 54 4.36 -15.45 22.14
CA ILE A 54 3.74 -16.57 22.85
C ILE A 54 4.67 -17.78 22.81
N HIS A 55 5.14 -18.09 21.60
CA HIS A 55 6.03 -19.20 21.33
C HIS A 55 6.90 -18.88 20.11
N ASN A 56 8.17 -19.23 20.20
CA ASN A 56 9.09 -19.20 19.09
C ASN A 56 9.73 -20.58 19.01
N THR A 57 9.73 -21.18 17.82
CA THR A 57 10.42 -22.45 17.58
C THR A 57 11.89 -22.27 17.94
N PRO A 58 12.43 -23.05 18.89
CA PRO A 58 13.79 -22.81 19.37
C PRO A 58 14.78 -22.93 18.21
N GLN A 59 15.72 -21.98 18.15
CA GLN A 59 16.94 -22.14 17.37
C GLN A 59 17.71 -23.29 18.01
N ILE A 60 17.69 -24.49 17.42
CA ILE A 60 18.42 -25.62 17.99
C ILE A 60 19.90 -25.43 17.69
N TYR A 61 20.59 -24.73 18.59
CA TYR A 61 22.04 -24.72 18.61
C TYR A 61 22.52 -25.95 19.38
N ASN A 62 22.92 -26.98 18.63
CA ASN A 62 23.92 -27.95 19.07
C ASN A 62 23.53 -28.77 20.33
N THR A 63 22.54 -29.64 20.22
CA THR A 63 22.31 -30.70 21.24
C THR A 63 22.55 -32.07 20.61
N SER A 64 23.49 -32.81 21.21
CA SER A 64 23.95 -34.14 20.81
C SER A 64 23.00 -35.28 21.18
N GLU A 65 21.77 -34.97 21.59
CA GLU A 65 20.77 -35.95 22.01
C GLU A 65 19.55 -35.85 21.10
N ASN A 66 19.11 -37.00 20.55
CA ASN A 66 17.89 -37.25 19.77
C ASN A 66 16.93 -36.05 19.62
N THR A 67 17.22 -35.18 18.65
CA THR A 67 16.49 -33.93 18.40
C THR A 67 15.38 -34.16 17.38
N SER A 68 14.22 -34.64 17.83
CA SER A 68 12.97 -34.35 17.11
C SER A 68 12.68 -32.85 17.21
N VAL A 69 12.20 -32.21 16.14
CA VAL A 69 11.58 -30.88 16.26
C VAL A 69 10.50 -31.01 17.34
N PRO A 70 10.58 -30.26 18.47
CA PRO A 70 9.56 -30.33 19.50
C PRO A 70 8.21 -30.06 18.86
N THR A 71 7.29 -31.01 18.93
CA THR A 71 5.96 -30.87 18.34
C THR A 71 5.13 -29.93 19.22
N SER A 72 4.89 -28.71 18.73
CA SER A 72 3.92 -27.79 19.32
C SER A 72 2.87 -27.44 18.27
N THR A 73 1.59 -27.46 18.64
CA THR A 73 0.49 -27.17 17.73
C THR A 73 -0.26 -25.94 18.23
N PHE A 74 -0.30 -24.90 17.42
CA PHE A 74 -1.04 -23.67 17.70
C PHE A 74 -2.02 -23.42 16.56
N LEU A 75 -3.29 -23.15 16.91
CA LEU A 75 -4.36 -22.89 15.93
C LEU A 75 -4.45 -23.96 14.81
N GLY A 76 -4.14 -25.22 15.12
CA GLY A 76 -4.14 -26.34 14.16
C GLY A 76 -2.93 -26.41 13.24
N VAL A 77 -1.92 -25.57 13.44
CA VAL A 77 -0.64 -25.57 12.70
C VAL A 77 0.43 -26.22 13.56
N ASP A 78 1.07 -27.26 13.02
CA ASP A 78 2.18 -27.94 13.68
C ASP A 78 3.49 -27.17 13.45
N ASN A 79 4.25 -26.94 14.51
CA ASN A 79 5.56 -26.29 14.52
C ASN A 79 5.60 -24.98 13.71
N PRO A 80 4.71 -24.03 14.01
CA PRO A 80 4.70 -22.75 13.32
C PRO A 80 6.00 -21.98 13.55
N LEU A 81 6.42 -21.17 12.56
CA LEU A 81 7.66 -20.41 12.65
C LEU A 81 7.66 -19.41 13.82
N LEU A 82 6.53 -18.73 14.03
CA LEU A 82 6.34 -17.75 15.10
C LEU A 82 4.89 -17.76 15.57
N VAL A 83 4.69 -17.69 16.89
CA VAL A 83 3.38 -17.50 17.53
C VAL A 83 3.45 -16.25 18.39
N PHE A 84 2.55 -15.30 18.15
CA PHE A 84 2.51 -14.03 18.86
C PHE A 84 1.09 -13.68 19.27
N GLY A 85 1.00 -12.97 20.38
CA GLY A 85 -0.24 -12.43 20.91
C GLY A 85 -0.35 -10.96 20.56
N GLN A 86 -1.57 -10.53 20.28
CA GLN A 86 -1.93 -9.12 20.18
C GLN A 86 -3.00 -8.82 21.23
N ALA A 87 -2.84 -7.76 22.00
CA ALA A 87 -3.86 -7.28 22.92
C ALA A 87 -4.05 -5.76 22.79
N GLU A 88 -5.30 -5.35 22.71
CA GLU A 88 -5.74 -3.97 22.82
C GLU A 88 -6.50 -3.79 24.13
N ILE A 89 -6.13 -2.73 24.85
CA ILE A 89 -6.66 -2.41 26.17
C ILE A 89 -7.27 -1.03 26.07
N ASP A 90 -8.60 -1.00 26.19
CA ASP A 90 -9.38 0.21 26.25
C ASP A 90 -9.45 0.72 27.68
N TYR A 91 -9.47 2.05 27.77
CA TYR A 91 -9.50 2.79 29.01
C TYR A 91 -10.66 3.78 28.92
N ASP A 92 -11.55 3.76 29.91
CA ASP A 92 -12.62 4.75 30.04
C ASP A 92 -12.03 6.06 30.57
N ILE A 93 -11.45 6.84 29.66
CA ILE A 93 -10.76 8.09 29.95
C ILE A 93 -11.73 9.23 29.65
N PRO A 94 -11.97 10.16 30.60
CA PRO A 94 -12.73 11.37 30.35
C PRO A 94 -12.17 12.16 29.15
N GLU A 95 -13.07 12.69 28.31
CA GLU A 95 -12.73 13.38 27.06
C GLU A 95 -11.96 14.69 27.26
N ARG A 96 -12.04 15.26 28.47
CA ARG A 96 -11.20 16.38 28.89
C ARG A 96 -9.93 15.73 29.42
N ASP A 97 -8.75 16.05 28.88
CA ASP A 97 -7.41 15.49 29.22
C ASP A 97 -7.00 15.55 30.72
N LEU A 98 -7.93 15.84 31.61
CA LEU A 98 -7.86 15.93 33.05
C LEU A 98 -8.50 14.69 33.68
N VAL A 99 -7.66 13.84 34.26
CA VAL A 99 -8.11 12.65 35.01
C VAL A 99 -7.93 12.91 36.51
N PRO A 100 -8.99 12.93 37.32
CA PRO A 100 -8.85 13.19 38.76
C PRO A 100 -8.25 12.01 39.53
N ARG A 101 -8.51 10.76 39.11
CA ARG A 101 -8.05 9.53 39.77
C ARG A 101 -7.74 8.44 38.74
N PRO A 102 -6.52 8.38 38.18
CA PRO A 102 -6.19 7.45 37.11
C PRO A 102 -6.17 5.99 37.58
N GLU A 103 -6.03 5.74 38.88
CA GLU A 103 -6.25 4.42 39.48
C GLU A 103 -7.70 3.90 39.39
N GLN A 104 -8.68 4.80 39.18
CA GLN A 104 -10.09 4.46 39.02
C GLN A 104 -10.50 4.30 37.55
N ILE A 105 -9.60 4.53 36.59
CA ILE A 105 -9.89 4.30 35.17
C ILE A 105 -10.29 2.83 34.99
N GLN A 106 -11.51 2.63 34.48
CA GLN A 106 -11.97 1.30 34.12
C GLN A 106 -11.20 0.82 32.90
N ARG A 107 -10.79 -0.44 32.97
CA ARG A 107 -9.96 -1.10 31.97
C ARG A 107 -10.75 -2.22 31.35
N LYS A 108 -10.76 -2.26 30.03
CA LYS A 108 -11.42 -3.30 29.27
C LYS A 108 -10.45 -3.86 28.26
N LEU A 109 -10.23 -5.18 28.31
CA LEU A 109 -9.62 -5.90 27.19
C LEU A 109 -10.60 -5.83 26.03
N SER A 110 -10.28 -5.04 25.01
CA SER A 110 -11.16 -4.80 23.88
C SER A 110 -10.99 -5.88 22.82
N ARG A 111 -9.74 -6.24 22.54
CA ARG A 111 -9.40 -7.31 21.60
C ARG A 111 -8.17 -8.06 22.05
N VAL A 112 -8.24 -9.39 22.04
CA VAL A 112 -7.07 -10.26 22.22
C VAL A 112 -7.06 -11.28 21.10
N THR A 113 -5.95 -11.41 20.40
CA THR A 113 -5.80 -12.30 19.25
C THR A 113 -4.52 -13.12 19.38
N GLU A 114 -4.63 -14.42 19.21
CA GLU A 114 -3.49 -15.32 19.01
C GLU A 114 -3.24 -15.44 17.50
N CYS A 115 -1.99 -15.28 17.07
CA CYS A 115 -1.61 -15.35 15.67
C CYS A 115 -0.45 -16.30 15.46
N VAL A 116 -0.49 -16.97 14.31
CA VAL A 116 0.53 -17.91 13.86
C VAL A 116 1.08 -17.45 12.52
N LEU A 117 2.40 -17.39 12.41
CA LEU A 117 3.11 -17.24 11.15
C LEU A 117 3.76 -18.58 10.79
N SER A 118 3.42 -19.11 9.62
CA SER A 118 4.00 -20.35 9.11
C SER A 118 4.10 -20.35 7.59
N LEU A 119 4.95 -21.22 7.04
CA LEU A 119 4.98 -21.50 5.61
C LEU A 119 3.80 -22.39 5.25
N CYS A 120 3.27 -22.17 4.04
CA CYS A 120 2.23 -23.03 3.49
C CYS A 120 2.35 -23.15 1.98
N SER A 121 1.81 -24.22 1.43
CA SER A 121 1.54 -24.36 0.00
C SER A 121 0.05 -24.26 -0.28
N ARG A 122 -0.29 -23.75 -1.47
CA ARG A 122 -1.65 -23.71 -2.00
C ARG A 122 -1.63 -24.11 -3.46
N THR A 123 -2.63 -24.86 -3.88
CA THR A 123 -2.84 -25.22 -5.28
C THR A 123 -3.85 -24.24 -5.89
N TYR A 124 -3.46 -23.60 -6.98
CA TYR A 124 -4.31 -22.72 -7.77
C TYR A 124 -4.78 -23.49 -9.01
N ASN A 125 -6.05 -23.85 -9.05
CA ASN A 125 -6.68 -24.42 -10.23
C ASN A 125 -7.27 -23.28 -11.07
N VAL A 126 -6.54 -22.92 -12.13
CA VAL A 126 -6.91 -21.81 -13.02
C VAL A 126 -7.54 -22.39 -14.28
N SER A 127 -8.77 -21.99 -14.57
CA SER A 127 -9.44 -22.30 -15.83
C SER A 127 -9.88 -21.01 -16.51
N VAL A 128 -9.79 -20.95 -17.83
CA VAL A 128 -10.27 -19.79 -18.61
C VAL A 128 -11.35 -20.29 -19.54
N LYS A 129 -12.57 -19.74 -19.41
CA LYS A 129 -13.70 -20.07 -20.28
C LYS A 129 -14.29 -18.79 -20.85
N ASN A 130 -14.33 -18.68 -22.18
CA ASN A 130 -14.85 -17.51 -22.90
C ASN A 130 -14.20 -16.18 -22.46
N GLY A 131 -12.88 -16.19 -22.21
CA GLY A 131 -12.15 -15.01 -21.72
C GLY A 131 -12.32 -14.71 -20.22
N ASN A 132 -13.19 -15.42 -19.51
CA ASN A 132 -13.33 -15.30 -18.05
C ASN A 132 -12.42 -16.31 -17.35
N ALA A 133 -11.48 -15.80 -16.55
CA ALA A 133 -10.65 -16.63 -15.69
C ALA A 133 -11.40 -17.00 -14.40
N LYS A 134 -11.50 -18.29 -14.12
CA LYS A 134 -11.95 -18.85 -12.85
C LYS A 134 -10.72 -19.43 -12.14
N VAL A 135 -10.36 -18.84 -11.01
CA VAL A 135 -9.25 -19.28 -10.16
C VAL A 135 -9.84 -19.89 -8.90
N GLU A 136 -9.70 -21.21 -8.74
CA GLU A 136 -10.03 -21.91 -7.51
C GLU A 136 -8.76 -22.13 -6.70
N VAL A 137 -8.78 -21.77 -5.42
CA VAL A 137 -7.60 -21.87 -4.55
C VAL A 137 -7.88 -22.92 -3.48
N SER A 138 -6.97 -23.87 -3.30
CA SER A 138 -7.07 -24.86 -2.24
C SER A 138 -6.94 -24.22 -0.86
N SER A 139 -7.40 -24.93 0.18
CA SER A 139 -7.00 -24.61 1.56
C SER A 139 -5.47 -24.65 1.70
N PRO A 140 -4.89 -23.83 2.59
CA PRO A 140 -3.46 -23.87 2.88
C PRO A 140 -3.05 -25.22 3.46
N ASP A 141 -1.99 -25.81 2.89
CA ASP A 141 -1.28 -26.93 3.47
C ASP A 141 -0.03 -26.41 4.20
N PHE A 142 -0.02 -26.56 5.52
CA PHE A 142 1.06 -26.09 6.39
C PHE A 142 2.25 -27.03 6.45
N GLY A 143 2.19 -28.20 5.78
CA GLY A 143 3.34 -29.08 5.60
C GLY A 143 3.95 -29.63 6.89
N GLU A 144 5.22 -30.01 6.82
CA GLU A 144 6.00 -30.58 7.91
C GLU A 144 7.36 -29.87 8.02
N THR A 145 7.78 -29.57 9.24
CA THR A 145 9.14 -29.15 9.54
C THR A 145 10.01 -30.34 9.92
N TRP A 146 11.24 -30.40 9.41
CA TRP A 146 12.14 -31.53 9.61
C TRP A 146 13.61 -31.09 9.59
N PHE A 147 14.47 -31.96 10.11
CA PHE A 147 15.93 -31.79 10.04
C PHE A 147 16.50 -32.62 8.90
N PRO A 148 17.18 -32.00 7.91
CA PRO A 148 17.73 -32.70 6.76
C PRO A 148 18.78 -33.75 7.14
N ASN A 149 19.53 -33.51 8.22
CA ASN A 149 20.73 -34.27 8.57
C ASN A 149 20.55 -35.21 9.77
N ARG A 150 19.37 -35.82 9.94
CA ARG A 150 19.08 -36.74 11.08
C ARG A 150 20.06 -37.92 11.25
N TRP A 151 20.96 -38.18 10.29
CA TRP A 151 21.80 -39.38 10.24
C TRP A 151 23.30 -39.16 9.94
N THR A 152 23.80 -37.93 9.79
CA THR A 152 25.22 -37.73 9.46
C THR A 152 26.12 -37.48 10.68
N SER A 153 25.56 -37.18 11.86
CA SER A 153 26.37 -36.90 13.06
C SER A 153 26.52 -38.07 14.03
N ILE A 154 25.66 -39.10 13.97
CA ILE A 154 25.63 -40.14 15.02
C ILE A 154 26.30 -41.47 14.63
N ASN A 155 26.44 -41.85 13.35
CA ASN A 155 26.98 -43.18 12.99
C ASN A 155 27.73 -43.31 11.64
N TYR A 156 28.49 -42.30 11.22
CA TYR A 156 29.55 -42.56 10.24
C TYR A 156 30.89 -42.61 10.98
N PRO A 157 31.55 -43.79 11.11
CA PRO A 157 32.99 -43.75 11.33
C PRO A 157 33.53 -42.95 10.16
N ARG A 158 34.20 -41.82 10.41
CA ARG A 158 34.94 -41.10 9.36
C ARG A 158 35.70 -42.18 8.58
N PRO A 159 35.36 -42.49 7.32
CA PRO A 159 36.26 -43.29 6.52
C PRO A 159 37.52 -42.45 6.47
N ALA A 160 38.64 -42.95 7.00
CA ALA A 160 39.90 -42.21 7.08
C ALA A 160 40.37 -41.67 5.71
N ASN A 161 39.71 -42.09 4.62
CA ASN A 161 40.06 -41.83 3.24
C ASN A 161 38.99 -41.02 2.47
N MET A 162 38.01 -40.39 3.13
CA MET A 162 37.14 -39.37 2.50
C MET A 162 37.48 -37.97 3.02
N THR A 163 38.77 -37.63 2.97
CA THR A 163 39.22 -36.24 3.02
C THR A 163 39.04 -35.63 1.62
N HIS A 164 38.25 -34.56 1.53
CA HIS A 164 38.10 -33.70 0.34
C HIS A 164 37.27 -34.23 -0.85
N SER A 165 35.97 -34.45 -0.65
CA SER A 165 35.02 -34.14 -1.74
C SER A 165 34.66 -32.64 -1.64
N PRO A 166 35.09 -31.78 -2.58
CA PRO A 166 34.72 -30.37 -2.59
C PRO A 166 33.22 -30.11 -2.80
N GLU A 167 32.41 -31.14 -3.06
CA GLU A 167 30.95 -31.01 -3.25
C GLU A 167 30.19 -31.02 -1.93
N PHE A 168 30.62 -31.81 -0.93
CA PHE A 168 29.95 -31.86 0.37
C PHE A 168 30.23 -30.60 1.21
N GLN A 169 31.43 -30.04 1.11
CA GLN A 169 31.80 -28.79 1.79
C GLN A 169 31.17 -27.56 1.13
N LYS A 170 30.76 -27.66 -0.15
CA LYS A 170 29.97 -26.64 -0.83
C LYS A 170 28.52 -26.59 -0.38
N SER A 171 27.98 -27.69 0.17
CA SER A 171 26.56 -27.85 0.52
C SER A 171 26.00 -26.75 1.43
N GLY A 172 26.84 -26.11 2.25
CA GLY A 172 26.51 -24.89 3.00
C GLY A 172 25.33 -24.99 3.97
N LEU A 173 24.65 -26.14 4.05
CA LEU A 173 23.67 -26.47 5.07
C LEU A 173 24.46 -26.62 6.37
N ALA A 174 24.32 -25.68 7.29
CA ALA A 174 24.77 -25.95 8.65
C ALA A 174 23.98 -27.18 9.14
N ASN A 175 24.62 -28.09 9.87
CA ASN A 175 24.04 -29.36 10.32
C ASN A 175 22.75 -29.24 11.18
N TRP A 176 22.19 -28.05 11.35
CA TRP A 176 21.19 -27.67 12.35
C TRP A 176 20.05 -26.79 11.81
N ASP A 177 19.99 -26.55 10.50
CA ASP A 177 18.92 -25.72 9.92
C ASP A 177 17.60 -26.50 9.81
N ILE A 178 16.49 -25.89 10.27
CA ILE A 178 15.15 -26.45 10.12
C ILE A 178 14.72 -26.27 8.67
N CYS A 179 14.17 -27.32 8.08
CA CYS A 179 13.57 -27.29 6.75
C CYS A 179 12.07 -27.51 6.83
N TRP A 180 11.33 -26.93 5.89
CA TRP A 180 9.91 -27.11 5.67
C TRP A 180 9.67 -27.81 4.33
N LYS A 181 8.67 -28.69 4.28
CA LYS A 181 8.19 -29.35 3.06
C LYS A 181 6.66 -29.40 3.07
N GLN A 182 6.06 -29.44 1.89
CA GLN A 182 4.60 -29.57 1.77
C GLN A 182 4.05 -30.92 2.27
N TRP A 183 4.76 -32.05 2.06
CA TRP A 183 4.21 -33.38 2.35
C TRP A 183 4.57 -33.91 3.74
N LYS A 184 3.56 -34.12 4.60
CA LYS A 184 3.73 -34.82 5.89
C LYS A 184 4.03 -36.32 5.67
N GLY A 185 5.02 -36.86 6.38
CA GLY A 185 5.24 -38.31 6.50
C GLY A 185 5.89 -39.02 5.31
N HIS A 186 6.10 -38.35 4.18
CA HIS A 186 6.87 -38.93 3.07
C HIS A 186 8.39 -38.86 3.34
N SER A 187 9.05 -40.02 3.27
CA SER A 187 10.51 -40.14 3.35
C SER A 187 11.14 -39.56 2.09
N PHE A 188 12.08 -38.62 2.24
CA PHE A 188 12.93 -38.21 1.14
C PHE A 188 13.85 -39.37 0.75
N PRO A 189 14.04 -39.66 -0.55
CA PRO A 189 15.14 -40.52 -0.98
C PRO A 189 16.46 -39.86 -0.56
N TYR A 190 17.36 -40.63 0.04
CA TYR A 190 18.69 -40.25 0.51
C TYR A 190 19.63 -39.86 -0.64
N GLN A 191 19.32 -38.79 -1.38
CA GLN A 191 20.19 -38.26 -2.42
C GLN A 191 20.55 -36.80 -2.10
N PRO A 192 21.80 -36.38 -2.38
CA PRO A 192 22.18 -34.98 -2.28
C PRO A 192 21.35 -34.17 -3.29
N PHE A 193 20.43 -33.36 -2.79
CA PHE A 193 19.58 -32.54 -3.64
C PHE A 193 20.34 -31.31 -4.14
N PRO A 194 20.11 -30.88 -5.39
CA PRO A 194 20.50 -29.55 -5.82
C PRO A 194 19.76 -28.51 -4.97
N TYR A 195 20.50 -27.61 -4.35
CA TYR A 195 19.95 -26.49 -3.57
C TYR A 195 20.44 -25.16 -4.13
N ARG A 196 19.65 -24.12 -3.91
CA ARG A 196 19.97 -22.73 -4.26
C ARG A 196 20.01 -21.87 -3.01
N GLN A 197 21.06 -21.09 -2.86
CA GLN A 197 21.12 -20.04 -1.85
C GLN A 197 20.43 -18.76 -2.32
N VAL A 198 19.45 -18.30 -1.55
CA VAL A 198 18.70 -17.04 -1.76
C VAL A 198 18.99 -16.09 -0.61
N ARG A 199 19.51 -14.90 -0.93
CA ARG A 199 19.72 -13.83 0.06
C ARG A 199 18.49 -12.95 0.13
N LEU A 200 17.85 -12.89 1.30
CA LEU A 200 16.69 -12.03 1.56
C LEU A 200 17.06 -10.53 1.61
N SER A 201 18.33 -10.18 1.86
CA SER A 201 18.84 -8.81 1.80
C SER A 201 20.31 -8.76 1.38
N ARG A 202 20.70 -7.70 0.64
CA ARG A 202 22.10 -7.40 0.28
C ARG A 202 23.00 -7.17 1.51
N SER A 203 22.41 -6.79 2.65
CA SER A 203 23.10 -6.53 3.92
C SER A 203 22.81 -7.59 5.01
N SER A 204 22.16 -8.72 4.66
CA SER A 204 21.77 -9.74 5.64
C SER A 204 22.98 -10.29 6.39
N ARG A 205 22.93 -10.20 7.73
CA ARG A 205 23.90 -10.83 8.64
C ARG A 205 23.70 -12.35 8.75
N TYR A 206 22.55 -12.85 8.27
CA TYR A 206 22.15 -14.24 8.32
C TYR A 206 22.54 -15.00 7.04
N PRO A 207 22.85 -16.31 7.15
CA PRO A 207 23.09 -17.14 5.99
C PRO A 207 21.89 -17.12 5.04
N PRO A 208 22.12 -17.20 3.72
CA PRO A 208 21.04 -17.25 2.75
C PRO A 208 20.12 -18.44 3.00
N ALA A 209 18.81 -18.22 2.88
CA ALA A 209 17.82 -19.29 2.87
C ALA A 209 18.13 -20.23 1.69
N GLN A 210 18.00 -21.54 1.90
CA GLN A 210 18.32 -22.52 0.87
C GLN A 210 17.04 -23.15 0.33
N ILE A 211 16.79 -22.98 -0.97
CA ILE A 211 15.68 -23.64 -1.66
C ILE A 211 16.20 -24.97 -2.17
N ILE A 212 15.59 -26.07 -1.73
CA ILE A 212 15.90 -27.39 -2.25
C ILE A 212 14.97 -27.66 -3.43
N GLU A 213 15.55 -27.82 -4.63
CA GLU A 213 14.80 -28.18 -5.83
C GLU A 213 14.52 -29.70 -5.78
N SER A 214 13.34 -30.09 -5.30
CA SER A 214 12.86 -31.47 -5.33
C SER A 214 11.47 -31.56 -5.96
N GLN A 215 10.97 -32.78 -6.21
CA GLN A 215 9.62 -33.05 -6.74
C GLN A 215 8.49 -32.44 -5.88
N GLY A 216 8.81 -31.93 -4.68
CA GLY A 216 8.04 -30.92 -3.96
C GLY A 216 8.94 -29.77 -3.49
N SER A 217 8.42 -28.54 -3.48
CA SER A 217 9.18 -27.39 -2.98
C SER A 217 9.49 -27.57 -1.49
N ALA A 218 10.78 -27.56 -1.13
CA ALA A 218 11.24 -27.56 0.25
C ALA A 218 12.12 -26.33 0.51
N PHE A 219 11.94 -25.71 1.67
CA PHE A 219 12.67 -24.52 2.11
C PHE A 219 13.49 -24.88 3.34
N CYS A 220 14.76 -24.53 3.36
CA CYS A 220 15.63 -24.74 4.52
C CYS A 220 16.06 -23.41 5.12
N ASN A 221 16.44 -23.47 6.40
CA ASN A 221 16.76 -22.30 7.21
C ASN A 221 15.53 -21.41 7.46
N VAL A 222 14.38 -22.05 7.70
CA VAL A 222 13.10 -21.36 7.89
C VAL A 222 12.96 -20.74 9.28
N ASN A 223 13.79 -21.17 10.23
CA ASN A 223 13.82 -20.68 11.61
C ASN A 223 14.59 -19.36 11.77
N SER A 224 15.56 -19.04 10.91
CA SER A 224 16.36 -17.81 11.00
C SER A 224 15.55 -16.49 11.01
N PRO A 225 14.51 -16.29 10.18
CA PRO A 225 13.81 -15.01 10.15
C PRO A 225 12.86 -14.74 11.33
N ALA A 226 12.43 -15.76 12.09
CA ALA A 226 11.37 -15.60 13.10
C ALA A 226 11.74 -14.63 14.26
N PRO A 227 12.94 -14.71 14.88
CA PRO A 227 13.34 -13.76 15.93
C PRO A 227 13.43 -12.32 15.41
N ASP A 228 13.94 -12.11 14.20
CA ASP A 228 14.06 -10.78 13.60
C ASP A 228 12.70 -10.16 13.33
N ILE A 229 11.76 -10.93 12.79
CA ILE A 229 10.40 -10.44 12.52
C ILE A 229 9.80 -9.93 13.83
N LEU A 230 9.88 -10.72 14.91
CA LEU A 230 9.33 -10.32 16.20
C LEU A 230 10.03 -9.06 16.77
N GLN A 231 11.33 -8.89 16.58
CA GLN A 231 12.01 -7.66 17.01
C GLN A 231 11.46 -6.39 16.33
N HIS A 232 10.91 -6.52 15.12
CA HIS A 232 10.33 -5.39 14.40
C HIS A 232 8.83 -5.22 14.68
N ILE A 233 8.07 -6.30 14.81
CA ILE A 233 6.61 -6.24 15.00
C ILE A 233 6.17 -6.26 16.48
N GLY A 234 7.06 -6.65 17.39
CA GLY A 234 6.80 -6.71 18.82
C GLY A 234 6.99 -5.36 19.48
N GLY A 235 6.21 -5.10 20.52
CA GLY A 235 6.30 -3.84 21.26
C GLY A 235 5.06 -3.54 22.10
N THR A 236 5.19 -2.51 22.92
CA THR A 236 4.09 -2.00 23.73
C THR A 236 3.94 -0.49 23.55
N ILE A 237 2.71 -0.04 23.32
CA ILE A 237 2.33 1.37 23.41
C ILE A 237 1.74 1.60 24.79
N TYR A 238 2.09 2.70 25.43
CA TYR A 238 1.56 3.05 26.74
C TYR A 238 0.75 4.34 26.68
N ASN A 239 -0.26 4.44 27.52
CA ASN A 239 -0.79 5.73 27.95
C ASN A 239 0.04 6.18 29.16
N ARG A 240 0.50 7.43 29.13
CA ARG A 240 1.17 8.07 30.26
C ARG A 240 0.22 9.11 30.85
N PHE A 241 0.06 9.05 32.16
CA PHE A 241 -0.62 10.09 32.92
C PHE A 241 0.40 10.73 33.83
N ALA A 242 0.45 12.06 33.89
CA ALA A 242 1.37 12.79 34.76
C ALA A 242 0.61 13.83 35.60
N ILE A 243 1.04 14.04 36.84
CA ILE A 243 0.53 15.11 37.71
C ILE A 243 1.69 15.84 38.37
N SER A 244 1.73 17.16 38.21
CA SER A 244 2.68 18.01 38.92
C SER A 244 2.22 18.23 40.38
N PRO A 245 3.13 18.50 41.33
CA PRO A 245 2.78 18.70 42.75
C PRO A 245 1.73 19.79 43.01
N HIS A 246 1.62 20.76 42.11
CA HIS A 246 0.72 21.91 42.21
C HIS A 246 -0.62 21.71 41.47
N GLN A 247 -0.82 20.55 40.83
CA GLN A 247 -2.05 20.23 40.12
C GLN A 247 -2.90 19.25 40.91
N ILE A 248 -4.22 19.31 40.67
CA ILE A 248 -5.22 18.40 41.27
C ILE A 248 -5.77 17.39 40.25
N TYR A 249 -5.32 17.45 39.00
CA TYR A 249 -5.73 16.57 37.92
C TYR A 249 -4.50 16.03 37.20
N TRP A 250 -4.58 14.80 36.71
CA TRP A 250 -3.58 14.18 35.88
C TRP A 250 -3.79 14.57 34.42
N GLY A 251 -2.72 15.03 33.76
CA GLY A 251 -2.70 15.27 32.32
C GLY A 251 -2.45 13.97 31.56
N ARG A 252 -3.21 13.72 30.49
CA ARG A 252 -2.95 12.62 29.56
C ARG A 252 -1.86 13.02 28.57
N SER A 253 -0.86 12.15 28.41
CA SER A 253 0.08 12.18 27.29
C SER A 253 0.19 10.78 26.70
N SER A 254 -0.11 10.63 25.41
CA SER A 254 0.22 9.41 24.69
C SER A 254 1.68 9.47 24.26
N GLY A 255 2.53 8.67 24.89
CA GLY A 255 3.94 8.54 24.54
C GLY A 255 4.27 7.09 24.21
N ILE A 256 5.19 6.88 23.28
CA ILE A 256 5.77 5.56 23.03
C ILE A 256 6.96 5.43 23.99
N SER A 257 6.82 4.65 25.05
CA SER A 257 7.83 4.61 26.13
C SER A 257 8.80 3.43 26.09
N ASP A 258 8.67 2.51 25.13
CA ASP A 258 9.69 1.48 24.92
C ASP A 258 10.66 1.90 23.81
N PHE A 259 11.94 2.08 24.16
CA PHE A 259 13.08 2.45 23.31
C PHE A 259 13.38 1.48 22.15
N ASN A 260 12.47 0.57 21.83
CA ASN A 260 12.61 -0.44 20.78
C ASN A 260 11.38 -0.55 19.88
N SER A 261 10.42 0.36 19.96
CA SER A 261 9.33 0.42 18.98
C SER A 261 9.91 0.82 17.63
N SER A 262 10.07 -0.13 16.72
CA SER A 262 10.44 0.19 15.34
C SER A 262 9.34 1.03 14.66
N ASP A 263 9.70 1.78 13.63
CA ASP A 263 8.75 2.41 12.70
C ASP A 263 7.75 1.39 12.12
N VAL A 264 8.20 0.13 11.98
CA VAL A 264 7.42 -1.01 11.55
C VAL A 264 6.31 -1.37 12.56
N PHE A 265 6.57 -1.30 13.87
CA PHE A 265 5.55 -1.51 14.90
C PHE A 265 4.47 -0.42 14.87
N GLU A 266 4.86 0.85 14.75
CA GLU A 266 3.90 1.96 14.62
C GLU A 266 3.03 1.82 13.36
N ARG A 267 3.63 1.31 12.27
CA ARG A 267 2.89 1.02 11.05
C ARG A 267 1.94 -0.18 11.21
N ALA A 268 2.34 -1.22 11.95
CA ALA A 268 1.48 -2.36 12.30
C ALA A 268 0.21 -1.90 13.02
N MET A 269 0.38 -0.94 13.92
CA MET A 269 -0.72 -0.33 14.67
C MET A 269 -1.71 0.42 13.79
N ARG A 270 -1.21 1.28 12.89
CA ARG A 270 -2.06 2.11 12.03
C ARG A 270 -2.77 1.33 10.95
N LEU A 271 -2.08 0.37 10.32
CA LEU A 271 -2.62 -0.42 9.22
C LEU A 271 -3.46 -1.61 9.69
N GLY A 272 -3.28 -2.03 10.94
CA GLY A 272 -3.79 -3.29 11.47
C GLY A 272 -2.81 -4.43 11.20
N LEU A 273 -2.57 -5.24 12.24
CA LEU A 273 -1.62 -6.34 12.20
C LEU A 273 -1.96 -7.37 11.12
N GLU A 274 -3.24 -7.72 10.96
CA GLU A 274 -3.70 -8.64 9.92
C GLU A 274 -3.29 -8.18 8.51
N LYS A 275 -3.57 -6.92 8.16
CA LYS A 275 -3.22 -6.36 6.85
C LYS A 275 -1.72 -6.30 6.64
N MET A 276 -0.96 -5.98 7.70
CA MET A 276 0.49 -6.01 7.65
C MET A 276 1.03 -7.42 7.41
N MET A 277 0.50 -8.43 8.11
CA MET A 277 0.89 -9.82 7.93
C MET A 277 0.54 -10.34 6.53
N ASN A 278 -0.61 -9.96 5.99
CA ASN A 278 -0.96 -10.25 4.59
C ASN A 278 0.04 -9.63 3.61
N ASN A 279 0.41 -8.36 3.80
CA ASN A 279 1.42 -7.71 2.96
C ASN A 279 2.80 -8.38 3.07
N ILE A 280 3.19 -8.82 4.27
CA ILE A 280 4.45 -9.57 4.49
C ILE A 280 4.38 -10.92 3.77
N ALA A 281 3.29 -11.66 3.92
CA ALA A 281 3.07 -12.94 3.25
C ALA A 281 3.11 -12.79 1.72
N ASP A 282 2.46 -11.77 1.17
CA ASP A 282 2.48 -11.45 -0.26
C ASP A 282 3.88 -11.07 -0.74
N SER A 283 4.63 -10.30 0.04
CA SER A 283 6.00 -9.91 -0.28
C SER A 283 6.94 -11.13 -0.30
N LEU A 284 6.88 -11.97 0.73
CA LEU A 284 7.65 -13.21 0.82
C LEU A 284 7.28 -14.20 -0.28
N THR A 285 5.99 -14.31 -0.60
CA THR A 285 5.49 -15.16 -1.70
C THR A 285 6.03 -14.66 -3.04
N ASN A 286 5.94 -13.36 -3.31
CA ASN A 286 6.48 -12.76 -4.53
C ASN A 286 8.00 -12.93 -4.63
N LEU A 287 8.73 -12.80 -3.52
CA LEU A 287 10.16 -13.03 -3.47
C LEU A 287 10.49 -14.49 -3.79
N ALA A 288 9.81 -15.45 -3.14
CA ALA A 288 10.00 -16.87 -3.40
C ALA A 288 9.71 -17.25 -4.86
N LEU A 289 8.64 -16.70 -5.45
CA LEU A 289 8.27 -16.93 -6.85
C LEU A 289 9.32 -16.36 -7.82
N ARG A 290 9.84 -15.16 -7.55
CA ARG A 290 10.86 -14.50 -8.41
C ARG A 290 12.19 -15.25 -8.40
N GLU A 291 12.56 -15.82 -7.27
CA GLU A 291 13.84 -16.52 -7.09
C GLU A 291 13.84 -17.96 -7.64
N THR A 292 12.64 -18.53 -7.84
CA THR A 292 12.46 -19.90 -8.35
C THR A 292 12.79 -19.98 -9.84
N ARG A 293 13.68 -20.91 -10.24
CA ARG A 293 14.01 -21.19 -11.66
C ARG A 293 13.09 -22.22 -12.33
N ASN A 294 12.24 -22.90 -11.56
CA ASN A 294 11.21 -23.79 -12.07
C ASN A 294 10.11 -22.96 -12.75
N LYS A 295 10.38 -22.56 -14.00
CA LYS A 295 9.38 -22.01 -14.88
C LYS A 295 8.47 -23.15 -15.29
N SER A 296 7.21 -23.10 -14.87
CA SER A 296 6.19 -23.96 -15.46
C SER A 296 6.05 -23.58 -16.93
N ASN A 297 6.28 -24.52 -17.83
CA ASN A 297 5.98 -24.33 -19.24
C ASN A 297 4.46 -24.18 -19.38
N GLY A 298 4.01 -22.98 -19.70
CA GLY A 298 2.63 -22.64 -19.98
C GLY A 298 2.61 -21.47 -20.95
N THR A 299 1.60 -21.42 -21.79
CA THR A 299 1.41 -20.30 -22.72
C THR A 299 0.66 -19.20 -21.95
N PRO A 300 1.29 -18.06 -21.62
CA PRO A 300 0.58 -16.99 -20.95
C PRO A 300 -0.43 -16.39 -21.94
N HIS A 301 -1.71 -16.43 -21.60
CA HIS A 301 -2.74 -15.68 -22.33
C HIS A 301 -2.81 -14.28 -21.74
N VAL A 302 -2.62 -13.27 -22.58
CA VAL A 302 -2.76 -11.86 -22.20
C VAL A 302 -4.09 -11.36 -22.76
N SER A 303 -4.84 -10.59 -21.98
CA SER A 303 -6.04 -9.92 -22.46
C SER A 303 -5.64 -8.82 -23.46
N GLU A 304 -5.91 -9.04 -24.74
CA GLU A 304 -5.82 -7.99 -25.75
C GLU A 304 -7.17 -7.30 -25.93
N VAL A 305 -7.15 -5.97 -25.95
CA VAL A 305 -8.36 -5.17 -26.19
C VAL A 305 -8.61 -5.10 -27.68
N TYR A 306 -9.63 -5.81 -28.17
CA TYR A 306 -10.12 -5.69 -29.53
C TYR A 306 -11.15 -4.57 -29.62
N VAL A 307 -10.83 -3.50 -30.37
CA VAL A 307 -11.79 -2.44 -30.70
C VAL A 307 -12.51 -2.83 -31.99
N GLN A 308 -13.78 -3.20 -31.89
CA GLN A 308 -14.64 -3.43 -33.05
C GLN A 308 -15.24 -2.09 -33.48
N VAL A 309 -14.76 -1.54 -34.60
CA VAL A 309 -15.31 -0.31 -35.18
C VAL A 309 -16.60 -0.63 -35.93
N HIS A 310 -17.74 -0.16 -35.41
CA HIS A 310 -19.02 -0.23 -36.10
C HIS A 310 -19.14 0.90 -37.13
N TRP A 311 -18.72 0.63 -38.37
CA TRP A 311 -18.75 1.59 -39.49
C TRP A 311 -20.16 2.15 -39.78
N SER A 312 -21.22 1.42 -39.45
CA SER A 312 -22.61 1.87 -39.58
C SER A 312 -22.90 3.15 -38.77
N TRP A 313 -22.25 3.35 -37.63
CA TRP A 313 -22.41 4.56 -36.81
C TRP A 313 -21.59 5.74 -37.32
N VAL A 314 -20.51 5.49 -38.06
CA VAL A 314 -19.65 6.53 -38.65
C VAL A 314 -20.25 7.06 -39.95
N ALA A 315 -21.04 6.26 -40.66
CA ALA A 315 -21.66 6.63 -41.93
C ALA A 315 -22.57 7.86 -41.82
N LEU A 316 -23.38 7.96 -40.76
CA LEU A 316 -24.33 9.07 -40.57
C LEU A 316 -23.63 10.43 -40.35
N PRO A 317 -22.71 10.61 -39.38
CA PRO A 317 -21.99 11.87 -39.21
C PRO A 317 -21.11 12.21 -40.42
N ALA A 318 -20.57 11.22 -41.14
CA ALA A 318 -19.85 11.46 -42.39
C ALA A 318 -20.78 11.98 -43.50
N ALA A 319 -21.97 11.40 -43.66
CA ALA A 319 -22.94 11.86 -44.65
C ALA A 319 -23.43 13.28 -44.36
N VAL A 320 -23.73 13.60 -43.09
CA VAL A 320 -24.19 14.95 -42.69
C VAL A 320 -23.13 16.00 -42.97
N THR A 321 -21.86 15.73 -42.66
CA THR A 321 -20.76 16.69 -42.89
C THR A 321 -20.50 16.91 -44.38
N ILE A 322 -20.59 15.87 -45.21
CA ILE A 322 -20.46 16.00 -46.67
C ILE A 322 -21.62 16.81 -47.23
N LEU A 323 -22.86 16.47 -46.88
CA LEU A 323 -24.05 17.17 -47.36
C LEU A 323 -24.08 18.64 -46.92
N SER A 324 -23.68 18.95 -45.68
CA SER A 324 -23.59 20.34 -45.20
C SER A 324 -22.53 21.13 -45.94
N SER A 325 -21.38 20.52 -46.23
CA SER A 325 -20.30 21.15 -46.98
C SER A 325 -20.72 21.46 -48.41
N VAL A 326 -21.38 20.50 -49.08
CA VAL A 326 -21.93 20.69 -50.44
C VAL A 326 -22.98 21.79 -50.45
N LEU A 327 -23.90 21.80 -49.48
CA LEU A 327 -24.94 22.83 -49.39
C LEU A 327 -24.34 24.22 -49.18
N LEU A 328 -23.32 24.34 -48.32
CA LEU A 328 -22.63 25.62 -48.09
C LEU A 328 -21.97 26.13 -49.38
N ILE A 329 -21.23 25.27 -50.08
CA ILE A 329 -20.54 25.62 -51.33
C ILE A 329 -21.57 26.01 -52.40
N ALA A 330 -22.64 25.22 -52.57
CA ALA A 330 -23.70 25.52 -53.52
C ALA A 330 -24.36 26.88 -53.21
N THR A 331 -24.67 27.14 -51.93
CA THR A 331 -25.25 28.42 -51.50
C THR A 331 -24.32 29.59 -51.79
N ALA A 332 -23.02 29.44 -51.55
CA ALA A 332 -22.02 30.47 -51.85
C ALA A 332 -21.92 30.75 -53.36
N LEU A 333 -21.91 29.71 -54.20
CA LEU A 333 -21.83 29.84 -55.65
C LEU A 333 -23.10 30.45 -56.26
N ILE A 334 -24.28 30.05 -55.79
CA ILE A 334 -25.57 30.61 -56.24
C ILE A 334 -25.70 32.07 -55.80
N THR A 335 -25.31 32.40 -54.57
CA THR A 335 -25.33 33.79 -54.09
C THR A 335 -24.39 34.67 -54.91
N LYS A 336 -23.22 34.14 -55.28
CA LYS A 336 -22.27 34.82 -56.18
C LYS A 336 -22.84 35.02 -57.58
N SER A 337 -23.53 34.03 -58.15
CA SER A 337 -24.04 34.12 -59.52
C SER A 337 -25.29 35.00 -59.66
N GLN A 338 -26.05 35.19 -58.59
CA GLN A 338 -27.23 36.06 -58.57
C GLN A 338 -26.91 37.55 -58.34
N ASP A 339 -25.62 37.91 -58.31
CA ASP A 339 -25.11 39.28 -58.14
C ASP A 339 -25.82 40.06 -57.01
N ARG A 340 -26.21 39.32 -55.95
CA ARG A 340 -26.88 39.87 -54.77
C ARG A 340 -25.83 40.71 -54.04
N ARG A 341 -25.94 42.03 -54.17
CA ARG A 341 -25.08 42.99 -53.46
C ARG A 341 -25.12 42.66 -51.98
N LEU A 342 -23.96 42.31 -51.41
CA LEU A 342 -23.81 42.10 -49.97
C LEU A 342 -24.20 43.39 -49.25
N TRP A 343 -25.39 43.40 -48.63
CA TRP A 343 -25.76 44.40 -47.63
C TRP A 343 -24.91 44.15 -46.39
N LYS A 344 -23.66 44.61 -46.44
CA LYS A 344 -22.97 45.02 -45.21
C LYS A 344 -23.81 46.13 -44.59
N THR A 345 -23.94 46.14 -43.27
CA THR A 345 -24.60 47.19 -42.49
C THR A 345 -23.80 48.50 -42.53
N SER A 346 -23.64 49.12 -43.70
CA SER A 346 -22.93 50.38 -43.90
C SER A 346 -23.92 51.53 -44.06
N THR A 347 -23.61 52.67 -43.45
CA THR A 347 -24.39 53.92 -43.55
C THR A 347 -24.04 54.74 -44.79
N LEU A 348 -22.99 54.36 -45.54
CA LEU A 348 -22.52 55.06 -46.74
C LEU A 348 -23.56 55.17 -47.87
N PRO A 349 -24.39 54.15 -48.16
CA PRO A 349 -25.41 54.29 -49.20
C PRO A 349 -26.41 55.41 -48.91
N VAL A 350 -26.76 55.63 -47.64
CA VAL A 350 -27.65 56.72 -47.22
C VAL A 350 -26.98 58.10 -47.41
N LEU A 351 -25.67 58.19 -47.19
CA LEU A 351 -24.91 59.43 -47.35
C LEU A 351 -24.72 59.82 -48.83
N TYR A 352 -24.44 58.85 -49.70
CA TYR A 352 -24.14 59.11 -51.12
C TYR A 352 -25.38 59.11 -52.03
N HIS A 353 -26.45 58.42 -51.66
CA HIS A 353 -27.70 58.39 -52.46
C HIS A 353 -28.82 59.26 -51.91
N GLY A 354 -28.62 59.92 -50.75
CA GLY A 354 -29.62 60.83 -50.16
C GLY A 354 -30.91 60.12 -49.74
N LEU A 355 -31.86 60.89 -49.17
CA LEU A 355 -33.19 60.40 -48.77
C LEU A 355 -34.35 60.99 -49.59
N ASP A 356 -34.05 61.86 -50.57
CA ASP A 356 -35.04 62.58 -51.36
C ASP A 356 -34.75 62.38 -52.86
N GLU A 357 -35.76 61.92 -53.60
CA GLU A 357 -35.61 61.27 -54.91
C GLU A 357 -35.51 62.28 -56.08
N ASP A 358 -35.76 63.57 -55.81
CA ASP A 358 -35.92 64.61 -56.83
C ASP A 358 -34.73 65.59 -56.98
N LEU A 359 -33.58 65.35 -56.33
CA LEU A 359 -32.48 66.35 -56.28
C LEU A 359 -31.10 65.93 -56.81
N LEU A 360 -30.88 64.73 -57.33
CA LEU A 360 -29.58 64.39 -57.93
C LEU A 360 -29.72 63.53 -59.19
N GLU A 361 -29.15 64.04 -60.28
CA GLU A 361 -28.95 63.30 -61.53
C GLU A 361 -28.20 61.99 -61.27
N ASP A 362 -28.80 60.92 -61.78
CA ASP A 362 -28.36 59.53 -61.81
C ASP A 362 -26.88 59.44 -62.24
N THR A 363 -25.97 59.38 -61.27
CA THR A 363 -24.54 59.21 -61.51
C THR A 363 -24.13 57.81 -61.03
N GLU A 364 -23.84 56.91 -61.98
CA GLU A 364 -23.35 55.54 -61.74
C GLU A 364 -22.06 55.44 -60.89
N GLU A 365 -21.46 56.59 -60.55
CA GLU A 365 -20.20 56.76 -59.84
C GLU A 365 -20.19 56.10 -58.45
N TYR A 366 -21.33 56.05 -57.76
CA TYR A 366 -21.46 55.49 -56.41
C TYR A 366 -22.32 54.21 -56.33
N SER A 367 -22.33 53.39 -57.39
CA SER A 367 -23.17 52.18 -57.48
C SER A 367 -22.76 50.99 -56.58
N THR A 368 -21.51 50.95 -56.08
CA THR A 368 -21.03 49.87 -55.20
C THR A 368 -20.48 50.40 -53.88
N LEU A 369 -20.69 49.62 -52.82
CA LEU A 369 -20.28 49.99 -51.45
C LEU A 369 -18.76 50.18 -51.35
N SER A 370 -17.98 49.38 -52.09
CA SER A 370 -16.52 49.54 -52.19
C SER A 370 -16.11 50.88 -52.81
N LYS A 371 -16.85 51.37 -53.81
CA LYS A 371 -16.58 52.68 -54.41
C LYS A 371 -16.94 53.81 -53.44
N MET A 372 -18.11 53.73 -52.79
CA MET A 372 -18.48 54.69 -51.74
C MET A 372 -17.46 54.75 -50.61
N GLU A 373 -16.97 53.60 -50.15
CA GLU A 373 -15.97 53.50 -49.07
C GLU A 373 -14.64 54.12 -49.50
N THR A 374 -14.17 53.82 -50.71
CA THR A 374 -12.93 54.43 -51.25
C THR A 374 -13.07 55.95 -51.41
N THR A 375 -14.24 56.43 -51.87
CA THR A 375 -14.48 57.87 -52.00
C THR A 375 -14.56 58.55 -50.63
N ALA A 376 -15.24 57.93 -49.66
CA ALA A 376 -15.34 58.46 -48.30
C ALA A 376 -13.96 58.60 -47.65
N ASP A 377 -13.11 57.56 -47.78
CA ASP A 377 -11.74 57.58 -47.26
C ASP A 377 -10.89 58.69 -47.90
N SER A 378 -11.16 59.05 -49.15
CA SER A 378 -10.44 60.12 -49.86
C SER A 378 -11.00 61.53 -49.65
N THR A 379 -12.19 61.67 -49.06
CA THR A 379 -12.86 62.96 -48.90
C THR A 379 -12.56 63.56 -47.53
N ASN A 380 -11.70 64.58 -47.48
CA ASN A 380 -11.53 65.38 -46.28
C ASN A 380 -12.71 66.33 -46.12
N VAL A 381 -13.33 66.33 -44.94
CA VAL A 381 -14.47 67.19 -44.63
C VAL A 381 -14.18 67.97 -43.35
N GLY A 382 -14.50 69.25 -43.36
CA GLY A 382 -14.40 70.15 -42.21
C GLY A 382 -15.75 70.26 -41.50
N LEU A 383 -15.69 70.53 -40.19
CA LEU A 383 -16.89 70.85 -39.41
C LEU A 383 -16.90 72.36 -39.17
N GLU A 384 -17.89 73.04 -39.74
CA GLU A 384 -18.06 74.49 -39.56
C GLU A 384 -19.43 74.80 -38.95
N LEU A 385 -19.49 75.85 -38.12
CA LEU A 385 -20.73 76.28 -37.47
C LEU A 385 -21.52 77.17 -38.42
N SER A 386 -22.77 76.80 -38.69
CA SER A 386 -23.64 77.59 -39.55
C SER A 386 -24.07 78.89 -38.87
N ASP A 387 -23.75 80.01 -39.51
CA ASP A 387 -24.01 81.38 -39.00
C ASP A 387 -25.49 81.70 -38.72
N THR A 388 -26.43 80.91 -39.28
CA THR A 388 -27.87 81.18 -39.13
C THR A 388 -28.51 80.46 -37.95
N ASN A 389 -28.00 79.29 -37.55
CA ASN A 389 -28.69 78.41 -36.59
C ASN A 389 -27.76 77.70 -35.58
N GLY A 390 -26.46 78.00 -35.55
CA GLY A 390 -25.51 77.46 -34.56
C GLY A 390 -25.33 75.94 -34.63
N ARG A 391 -25.76 75.28 -35.72
CA ARG A 391 -25.56 73.84 -35.95
C ARG A 391 -24.26 73.61 -36.68
N VAL A 392 -23.53 72.58 -36.26
CA VAL A 392 -22.30 72.14 -36.93
C VAL A 392 -22.71 71.38 -38.19
N LEU A 393 -22.24 71.85 -39.35
CA LEU A 393 -22.48 71.20 -40.64
C LEU A 393 -21.17 70.61 -41.15
N LEU A 394 -21.30 69.46 -41.79
CA LEU A 394 -20.23 68.82 -42.55
C LEU A 394 -20.09 69.57 -43.88
N GLN A 395 -18.96 70.25 -44.06
CA GLN A 395 -18.64 70.98 -45.28
C GLN A 395 -17.46 70.31 -45.97
N ARG A 396 -17.61 70.11 -47.29
CA ARG A 396 -16.62 69.46 -48.15
C ARG A 396 -15.51 70.41 -48.55
#